data_AF-A0A833WCD8-F1
#
_entry.id   AF-A0A833WCD8-F1
#
_cell.length_a   1.000
_cell.length_b   1.000
_cell.length_c   1.000
_cell.angle_alpha   90.00
_cell.angle_beta   90.00
_cell.angle_gamma   90.00
#
_symmetry.space_group_name_H-M   'P 1'
#
loop_
_entity.id
_entity.type
_entity.pdbx_description
1 polymer ?
#
loop_
_entity_poly.entity_id
_entity_poly.type
_entity_poly.pdbx_seq_one_letter_code
_entity_poly.pdbx_strand_id
1 'polypeptide(L)'
;MVAAVSPTSDDVATSRPAVSIVVRITKATVQWLRLMAGRLPGEYTIAKLDAFDRFRRETSPLGIVAILILTPIPCVLVNILVESIPLRNPADGLEGCVAFLLRNFVTATIVTMVPFRIKADCVPNLPIQSWQLSVGFGVLLGTISTAFIAALIVVTKEFPVLLCQFTPMIPMGIVGRIIEHRLLHRPDVKPRLEITDQWLAMVVAPIVVYPLFTAVFMVLTSRHQLWFSLILPVIKHLIRYVLWRGAKDDLDLVGSVTCTIGHFYHVLFTAMCL
;
A
#
# COMPACT_ATOMS: atom_id res chain seq x y z
N MET A 1 36.22 -35.98 67.07
CA MET A 1 36.64 -36.59 65.79
C MET A 1 35.52 -37.50 65.33
N VAL A 2 35.24 -37.53 64.02
CA VAL A 2 34.02 -38.06 63.33
C VAL A 2 32.90 -37.02 63.26
N ALA A 3 32.21 -36.72 62.15
CA ALA A 3 32.45 -36.68 60.69
C ALA A 3 31.27 -35.90 60.08
N ALA A 4 31.47 -35.24 58.93
CA ALA A 4 30.52 -34.34 58.26
C ALA A 4 29.30 -35.02 57.61
N VAL A 5 28.16 -34.31 57.51
CA VAL A 5 27.17 -34.44 56.41
C VAL A 5 26.53 -33.08 56.12
N SER A 6 26.63 -32.63 54.86
CA SER A 6 25.99 -31.44 54.28
C SER A 6 24.54 -31.75 53.90
N PRO A 7 23.53 -30.88 54.14
CA PRO A 7 22.21 -31.06 53.58
C PRO A 7 22.19 -30.57 52.12
N THR A 8 21.60 -31.41 51.27
CA THR A 8 21.40 -31.26 49.83
C THR A 8 20.36 -30.19 49.50
N SER A 9 20.61 -29.49 48.39
CA SER A 9 19.74 -28.49 47.80
C SER A 9 18.58 -29.13 47.02
N ASP A 10 17.53 -29.58 47.68
CA ASP A 10 16.29 -29.93 47.00
C ASP A 10 15.14 -29.65 47.96
N ASP A 11 14.42 -28.55 47.70
CA ASP A 11 12.99 -28.30 48.03
C ASP A 11 12.69 -26.81 48.10
N VAL A 12 12.83 -26.11 46.97
CA VAL A 12 12.07 -24.87 46.71
C VAL A 12 11.42 -25.00 45.33
N ALA A 13 10.49 -25.95 45.22
CA ALA A 13 9.55 -26.00 44.11
C ALA A 13 8.62 -24.79 44.20
N THR A 14 9.00 -23.71 43.52
CA THR A 14 8.16 -22.53 43.31
C THR A 14 7.00 -22.90 42.40
N SER A 15 5.88 -23.30 43.00
CA SER A 15 4.61 -23.54 42.31
C SER A 15 4.02 -22.22 41.79
N ARG A 16 4.48 -21.78 40.63
CA ARG A 16 3.80 -20.74 39.84
C ARG A 16 2.44 -21.31 39.40
N PRO A 17 1.29 -20.70 39.75
CA PRO A 17 0.01 -21.21 39.29
C PRO A 17 -0.03 -21.15 37.77
N ALA A 18 -0.32 -22.28 37.14
CA ALA A 18 -0.48 -22.40 35.70
C ALA A 18 -1.66 -21.54 35.25
N VAL A 19 -1.38 -20.31 34.84
CA VAL A 19 -2.38 -19.42 34.23
C VAL A 19 -3.00 -20.17 33.06
N SER A 20 -4.30 -20.44 33.13
CA SER A 20 -4.98 -21.28 32.16
C SER A 20 -4.76 -20.72 30.74
N ILE A 21 -4.55 -21.61 29.79
CA ILE A 21 -4.35 -21.27 28.37
C ILE A 21 -5.51 -20.38 27.88
N VAL A 22 -6.72 -20.62 28.39
CA VAL A 22 -7.93 -19.83 28.10
C VAL A 22 -7.79 -18.39 28.58
N VAL A 23 -7.24 -18.16 29.78
CA VAL A 23 -6.97 -16.81 30.31
C VAL A 23 -5.89 -16.10 29.49
N ARG A 24 -4.83 -16.82 29.06
CA ARG A 24 -3.82 -16.24 28.16
C ARG A 24 -4.39 -15.88 26.79
N ILE A 25 -5.20 -16.75 26.19
CA ILE A 25 -5.84 -16.51 24.90
C ILE A 25 -6.82 -15.35 25.01
N THR A 26 -7.65 -15.30 26.05
CA THR A 26 -8.60 -14.19 26.26
C THR A 26 -7.90 -12.87 26.57
N LYS A 27 -6.82 -12.86 27.35
CA LYS A 27 -6.02 -11.64 27.54
C LYS A 27 -5.34 -11.21 26.24
N ALA A 28 -4.81 -12.17 25.46
CA ALA A 28 -4.20 -11.90 24.18
C ALA A 28 -5.23 -11.37 23.16
N THR A 29 -6.44 -11.93 23.10
CA THR A 29 -7.50 -11.45 22.21
C THR A 29 -8.07 -10.11 22.67
N VAL A 30 -8.24 -9.87 23.97
CA VAL A 30 -8.67 -8.57 24.50
C VAL A 30 -7.60 -7.50 24.30
N GLN A 31 -6.32 -7.84 24.48
CA GLN A 31 -5.21 -6.93 24.24
C GLN A 31 -5.03 -6.66 22.75
N TRP A 32 -5.21 -7.68 21.90
CA TRP A 32 -5.29 -7.54 20.45
C TRP A 32 -6.48 -6.68 20.03
N LEU A 33 -7.67 -6.87 20.62
CA LEU A 33 -8.86 -6.04 20.39
C LEU A 33 -8.67 -4.60 20.85
N ARG A 34 -7.98 -4.35 21.98
CA ARG A 34 -7.64 -2.99 22.44
C ARG A 34 -6.60 -2.33 21.56
N LEU A 35 -5.63 -3.08 21.03
CA LEU A 35 -4.69 -2.58 20.02
C LEU A 35 -5.38 -2.33 18.67
N MET A 36 -6.39 -3.13 18.32
CA MET A 36 -7.23 -2.96 17.12
C MET A 36 -8.19 -1.76 17.22
N ALA A 37 -8.77 -1.53 18.39
CA ALA A 37 -9.75 -0.47 18.64
C ALA A 37 -9.11 0.85 19.12
N GLY A 38 -7.86 0.79 19.60
CA GLY A 38 -7.12 1.95 20.07
C GLY A 38 -6.66 2.86 18.93
N ARG A 39 -6.46 4.15 19.25
CA ARG A 39 -5.74 5.09 18.38
C ARG A 39 -4.33 4.52 18.21
N LEU A 40 -3.91 4.24 16.96
CA LEU A 40 -2.58 3.69 16.71
C LEU A 40 -1.53 4.64 17.32
N PRO A 41 -0.55 4.12 18.08
CA PRO A 41 0.49 4.93 18.68
C PRO A 41 1.37 5.48 17.55
N GLY A 42 1.24 6.76 17.24
CA GLY A 42 2.32 7.53 16.64
C GLY A 42 3.00 8.25 17.80
N GLU A 43 4.27 7.95 18.09
CA GLU A 43 5.01 8.76 19.05
C GLU A 43 5.29 10.13 18.42
N TYR A 44 4.61 11.14 18.94
CA TYR A 44 4.90 12.53 18.64
C TYR A 44 6.17 12.91 19.40
N THR A 45 7.32 12.86 18.72
CA THR A 45 8.57 13.35 19.28
C THR A 45 8.50 14.87 19.45
N ILE A 46 9.14 15.40 20.50
CA ILE A 46 9.19 16.85 20.77
C ILE A 46 9.75 17.60 19.56
N ALA A 47 10.73 17.03 18.86
CA ALA A 47 11.31 17.60 17.64
C ALA A 47 10.28 17.78 16.50
N LYS A 48 9.34 16.85 16.31
CA LYS A 48 8.27 16.99 15.31
C LYS A 48 7.27 18.06 15.72
N LEU A 49 6.96 18.13 17.01
CA LEU A 49 6.04 19.13 17.54
C LEU A 49 6.62 20.55 17.39
N ASP A 50 7.92 20.69 17.64
CA ASP A 50 8.67 21.94 17.45
C ASP A 50 8.75 22.32 15.96
N ALA A 51 9.04 21.36 15.08
CA ALA A 51 9.01 21.58 13.63
C ALA A 51 7.62 22.00 13.11
N PHE A 52 6.55 21.40 13.64
CA PHE A 52 5.18 21.79 13.31
C PHE A 52 4.83 23.18 13.83
N ASP A 53 5.22 23.52 15.07
CA ASP A 53 4.98 24.84 15.63
C ASP A 53 5.72 25.92 14.84
N ARG A 54 6.96 25.64 14.43
CA ARG A 54 7.74 26.51 13.54
C ARG A 54 7.05 26.70 12.19
N PHE A 55 6.65 25.61 11.52
CA PHE A 55 5.91 25.67 10.26
C PHE A 55 4.62 26.51 10.37
N ARG A 56 3.88 26.34 11.47
CA ARG A 56 2.64 27.10 11.74
C ARG A 56 2.90 28.60 11.94
N ARG A 57 4.02 28.97 12.56
CA ARG A 57 4.38 30.38 12.79
C ARG A 57 4.93 31.06 11.53
N GLU A 58 5.68 30.33 10.73
CA GLU A 58 6.35 30.85 9.52
C GLU A 58 5.42 30.88 8.29
N THR A 59 4.43 29.99 8.23
CA THR A 59 3.55 29.86 7.06
C THR A 59 2.28 30.68 7.25
N SER A 60 1.96 31.54 6.28
CA SER A 60 0.71 32.30 6.28
C SER A 60 -0.51 31.36 6.14
N PRO A 61 -1.66 31.71 6.73
CA PRO A 61 -2.89 30.90 6.58
C PRO A 61 -3.30 30.73 5.11
N LEU A 62 -3.07 31.76 4.27
CA LEU A 62 -3.26 31.67 2.83
C LEU A 62 -2.32 30.66 2.17
N GLY A 63 -1.07 30.58 2.61
CA GLY A 63 -0.11 29.57 2.15
C GLY A 63 -0.57 28.15 2.47
N ILE A 64 -1.12 27.92 3.66
CA ILE A 64 -1.67 26.62 4.07
C ILE A 64 -2.86 26.24 3.17
N VAL A 65 -3.80 27.16 2.97
CA VAL A 65 -4.96 26.93 2.08
C VAL A 65 -4.50 26.64 0.65
N ALA A 66 -3.52 27.40 0.15
CA ALA A 66 -2.96 27.17 -1.17
C ALA A 66 -2.31 25.78 -1.29
N ILE A 67 -1.55 25.33 -0.29
CA ILE A 67 -0.96 23.98 -0.28
C ILE A 67 -2.07 22.92 -0.30
N LEU A 68 -3.10 23.05 0.53
CA LEU A 68 -4.19 22.09 0.62
C LEU A 68 -4.99 21.97 -0.69
N ILE A 69 -5.18 23.07 -1.41
CA ILE A 69 -5.92 23.08 -2.69
C ILE A 69 -5.00 22.67 -3.85
N LEU A 70 -3.76 23.12 -3.87
CA LEU A 70 -2.84 22.88 -4.98
C LEU A 70 -2.27 21.47 -4.99
N THR A 71 -2.19 20.80 -3.83
CA THR A 71 -1.71 19.41 -3.74
C THR A 71 -2.58 18.41 -4.52
N PRO A 72 -3.93 18.40 -4.42
CA PRO A 72 -4.76 17.48 -5.18
C PRO A 72 -4.96 17.86 -6.66
N ILE A 73 -4.79 19.14 -7.04
CA ILE A 73 -5.08 19.62 -8.42
C ILE A 73 -4.32 18.83 -9.50
N PRO A 74 -3.00 18.58 -9.39
CA PRO A 74 -2.26 17.81 -10.39
C PRO A 74 -2.82 16.40 -10.58
N CYS A 75 -3.22 15.74 -9.47
CA CYS A 75 -3.81 14.40 -9.51
C CYS A 75 -5.17 14.42 -10.24
N VAL A 76 -6.02 15.40 -9.91
CA VAL A 76 -7.33 15.57 -10.57
C VAL A 76 -7.16 15.88 -12.05
N LEU A 77 -6.25 16.77 -12.41
CA LEU A 77 -5.99 17.14 -13.79
C LEU A 77 -5.50 15.94 -14.62
N VAL A 78 -4.56 15.16 -14.08
CA VAL A 78 -4.10 13.92 -14.70
C VAL A 78 -5.26 12.96 -14.92
N ASN A 79 -6.12 12.75 -13.92
CA ASN A 79 -7.27 11.85 -14.06
C ASN A 79 -8.26 12.35 -15.13
N ILE A 80 -8.54 13.66 -15.17
CA ILE A 80 -9.40 14.26 -16.21
C ILE A 80 -8.78 14.08 -17.59
N LEU A 81 -7.48 14.29 -17.74
CA LEU A 81 -6.76 14.09 -19.01
C LEU A 81 -6.85 12.63 -19.48
N VAL A 82 -6.64 11.68 -18.57
CA VAL A 82 -6.75 10.24 -18.86
C VAL A 82 -8.18 9.84 -19.24
N GLU A 83 -9.19 10.38 -18.55
CA GLU A 83 -10.61 10.09 -18.83
C GLU A 83 -11.13 10.81 -20.08
N SER A 84 -10.51 11.91 -20.48
CA SER A 84 -10.88 12.65 -21.70
C SER A 84 -10.54 11.89 -22.99
N ILE A 85 -9.74 10.81 -22.91
CA ILE A 85 -9.41 9.96 -24.05
C ILE A 85 -10.65 9.12 -24.40
N PRO A 86 -11.28 9.32 -25.56
CA PRO A 86 -12.53 8.64 -25.89
C PRO A 86 -12.30 7.14 -26.05
N LEU A 87 -13.01 6.35 -25.25
CA LEU A 87 -13.03 4.90 -25.36
C LEU A 87 -13.88 4.49 -26.57
N ARG A 88 -13.26 3.79 -27.52
CA ARG A 88 -13.98 3.04 -28.57
C ARG A 88 -14.22 1.62 -28.09
N ASN A 89 -15.20 0.93 -28.68
CA ASN A 89 -15.49 -0.44 -28.31
C ASN A 89 -14.27 -1.32 -28.66
N PRO A 90 -13.62 -1.96 -27.67
CA PRO A 90 -12.45 -2.78 -27.94
C PRO A 90 -12.78 -4.05 -28.75
N ALA A 91 -14.07 -4.39 -28.91
CA ALA A 91 -14.53 -5.47 -29.78
C ALA A 91 -14.40 -5.15 -31.28
N ASP A 92 -14.17 -3.89 -31.66
CA ASP A 92 -14.04 -3.46 -33.07
C ASP A 92 -12.65 -3.74 -33.66
N GLY A 93 -11.79 -4.49 -32.95
CA GLY A 93 -10.46 -4.90 -33.38
C GLY A 93 -9.32 -4.03 -32.83
N LEU A 94 -8.11 -4.22 -33.37
CA LEU A 94 -6.88 -3.61 -32.84
C LEU A 94 -6.91 -2.07 -32.87
N GLU A 95 -7.52 -1.47 -33.90
CA GLU A 95 -7.69 -0.02 -34.01
C GLU A 95 -8.64 0.54 -32.95
N GLY A 96 -9.67 -0.22 -32.57
CA GLY A 96 -10.56 0.12 -31.45
C GLY A 96 -9.86 0.10 -30.09
N CYS A 97 -8.80 -0.70 -29.97
CA CYS A 97 -8.03 -0.87 -28.74
C CYS A 97 -6.94 0.20 -28.54
N VAL A 98 -6.59 1.01 -29.55
CA VAL A 98 -5.51 2.00 -29.46
C VAL A 98 -5.76 3.05 -28.37
N ALA A 99 -7.00 3.55 -28.26
CA ALA A 99 -7.37 4.51 -27.23
C ALA A 99 -7.21 3.91 -25.81
N PHE A 100 -7.58 2.64 -25.65
CA PHE A 100 -7.39 1.90 -24.41
C PHE A 100 -5.90 1.70 -24.08
N LEU A 101 -5.08 1.30 -25.06
CA LEU A 101 -3.65 1.12 -24.90
C LEU A 101 -2.94 2.43 -24.54
N LEU A 102 -3.35 3.56 -25.14
CA LEU A 102 -2.83 4.88 -24.80
C LEU A 102 -3.18 5.27 -23.37
N ARG A 103 -4.44 5.07 -22.94
CA ARG A 103 -4.88 5.32 -21.57
C ARG A 103 -4.09 4.48 -20.57
N ASN A 104 -3.89 3.19 -20.88
CA ASN A 104 -3.06 2.30 -20.07
C ASN A 104 -1.61 2.78 -20.00
N PHE A 105 -1.02 3.16 -21.12
CA PHE A 105 0.35 3.67 -21.19
C PHE A 105 0.55 4.87 -20.25
N VAL A 106 -0.29 5.90 -20.38
CA VAL A 106 -0.21 7.10 -19.53
C VAL A 106 -0.39 6.75 -18.06
N THR A 107 -1.40 5.93 -17.74
CA THR A 107 -1.68 5.53 -16.36
C THR A 107 -0.54 4.71 -15.76
N ALA A 108 -0.03 3.72 -16.48
CA ALA A 108 1.07 2.86 -16.04
C ALA A 108 2.37 3.65 -15.85
N THR A 109 2.65 4.62 -16.72
CA THR A 109 3.80 5.52 -16.57
C THR A 109 3.71 6.34 -15.29
N ILE A 110 2.56 6.93 -14.99
CA ILE A 110 2.39 7.77 -13.79
C ILE A 110 2.45 6.91 -12.52
N VAL A 111 1.74 5.77 -12.50
CA VAL A 111 1.69 4.85 -11.36
C VAL A 111 3.06 4.28 -11.00
N THR A 112 3.98 4.15 -11.96
CA THR A 112 5.34 3.66 -11.71
C THR A 112 6.35 4.76 -11.44
N MET A 113 6.22 5.91 -12.10
CA MET A 113 7.07 7.09 -11.91
C MET A 113 6.95 7.66 -10.50
N VAL A 114 5.73 7.81 -9.97
CA VAL A 114 5.48 8.48 -8.68
C VAL A 114 6.09 7.72 -7.49
N PRO A 115 5.87 6.40 -7.31
CA PRO A 115 6.53 5.62 -6.27
C PRO A 115 8.05 5.69 -6.35
N PHE A 116 8.60 5.63 -7.57
CA PHE A 116 10.03 5.75 -7.79
C PHE A 116 10.57 7.12 -7.35
N ARG A 117 9.81 8.20 -7.52
CA ARG A 117 10.16 9.51 -6.93
C ARG A 117 10.09 9.55 -5.43
N ILE A 118 9.03 9.00 -4.83
CA ILE A 118 8.86 9.03 -3.38
C ILE A 118 10.04 8.33 -2.69
N LYS A 119 10.57 7.25 -3.28
CA LYS A 119 11.80 6.61 -2.78
C LYS A 119 12.99 7.57 -2.70
N ALA A 120 13.15 8.45 -3.69
CA ALA A 120 14.20 9.47 -3.74
C ALA A 120 14.07 10.49 -2.60
N ASP A 121 12.84 10.85 -2.25
CA ASP A 121 12.55 11.84 -1.20
C ASP A 121 12.67 11.22 0.20
N CYS A 122 12.32 9.94 0.35
CA CYS A 122 12.41 9.23 1.63
C CYS A 122 13.85 8.81 1.99
N VAL A 123 14.74 8.60 1.01
CA VAL A 123 16.10 8.12 1.24
C VAL A 123 17.12 9.10 0.66
N PRO A 124 17.77 9.93 1.50
CA PRO A 124 18.78 10.88 1.05
C PRO A 124 19.99 10.14 0.45
N ASN A 125 20.60 10.74 -0.59
CA ASN A 125 21.76 10.23 -1.34
C ASN A 125 21.49 9.12 -2.38
N LEU A 126 20.24 8.92 -2.79
CA LEU A 126 19.98 8.04 -3.94
C LEU A 126 20.34 8.72 -5.27
N PRO A 127 20.88 7.98 -6.27
CA PRO A 127 21.19 8.52 -7.59
C PRO A 127 19.96 8.91 -8.42
N ILE A 128 18.76 8.67 -7.90
CA ILE A 128 17.47 8.81 -8.63
C ILE A 128 16.84 10.21 -8.52
N GLN A 129 17.59 11.21 -8.07
CA GLN A 129 17.07 12.56 -7.86
C GLN A 129 16.73 13.28 -9.18
N SER A 130 17.27 12.83 -10.32
CA SER A 130 16.93 13.40 -11.64
C SER A 130 15.49 13.09 -12.08
N TRP A 131 14.75 14.13 -12.49
CA TRP A 131 13.40 14.02 -13.04
C TRP A 131 13.35 13.21 -14.32
N GLN A 132 14.37 13.35 -15.16
CA GLN A 132 14.47 12.62 -16.43
C GLN A 132 14.57 11.12 -16.21
N LEU A 133 15.28 10.69 -15.16
CA LEU A 133 15.43 9.28 -14.84
C LEU A 133 14.12 8.66 -14.37
N SER A 134 13.36 9.40 -13.56
CA SER A 134 12.06 8.95 -13.09
C SER A 134 11.02 8.85 -14.22
N VAL A 135 10.99 9.86 -15.11
CA VAL A 135 10.15 9.81 -16.31
C VAL A 135 10.58 8.65 -17.21
N GLY A 136 11.87 8.45 -17.42
CA GLY A 136 12.40 7.34 -18.22
C GLY A 136 12.03 5.97 -17.65
N PHE A 137 12.12 5.81 -16.33
CA PHE A 137 11.68 4.61 -15.63
C PHE A 137 10.19 4.35 -15.82
N GLY A 138 9.35 5.38 -15.64
CA GLY A 138 7.91 5.27 -15.84
C GLY A 138 7.52 4.98 -17.28
N VAL A 139 8.16 5.62 -18.25
CA VAL A 139 7.92 5.36 -19.68
C VAL A 139 8.30 3.93 -20.03
N LEU A 140 9.45 3.43 -19.58
CA LEU A 140 9.88 2.06 -19.83
C LEU A 140 8.91 1.02 -19.25
N LEU A 141 8.46 1.22 -18.00
CA LEU A 141 7.48 0.30 -17.40
C LEU A 141 6.09 0.41 -18.04
N GLY A 142 5.69 1.62 -18.43
CA GLY A 142 4.46 1.88 -19.17
C GLY A 142 4.46 1.21 -20.54
N THR A 143 5.57 1.23 -21.27
CA THR A 143 5.70 0.53 -22.56
C THR A 143 5.64 -0.98 -22.38
N ILE A 144 6.32 -1.53 -21.36
CA ILE A 144 6.27 -2.98 -21.06
C ILE A 144 4.83 -3.41 -20.74
N SER A 145 4.14 -2.67 -19.88
CA SER A 145 2.72 -2.93 -19.54
C SER A 145 1.85 -2.93 -20.80
N THR A 146 1.96 -1.89 -21.62
CA THR A 146 1.13 -1.70 -22.81
C THR A 146 1.44 -2.73 -23.90
N ALA A 147 2.72 -3.03 -24.13
CA ALA A 147 3.15 -4.05 -25.08
C ALA A 147 2.66 -5.45 -24.67
N PHE A 148 2.69 -5.75 -23.37
CA PHE A 148 2.19 -7.02 -22.85
C PHE A 148 0.67 -7.16 -23.05
N ILE A 149 -0.11 -6.10 -22.78
CA ILE A 149 -1.55 -6.11 -23.07
C ILE A 149 -1.81 -6.25 -24.58
N ALA A 150 -1.09 -5.51 -25.42
CA ALA A 150 -1.23 -5.62 -26.87
C ALA A 150 -0.94 -7.03 -27.38
N ALA A 151 0.10 -7.69 -26.84
CA ALA A 151 0.42 -9.09 -27.16
C ALA A 151 -0.71 -10.04 -26.72
N LEU A 152 -1.30 -9.84 -25.54
CA LEU A 152 -2.44 -10.64 -25.08
C LEU A 152 -3.65 -10.51 -26.00
N ILE A 153 -3.99 -9.30 -26.44
CA ILE A 153 -5.11 -9.07 -27.36
C ILE A 153 -4.89 -9.83 -28.67
N VAL A 154 -3.66 -9.78 -29.22
CA VAL A 154 -3.32 -10.50 -30.46
C VAL A 154 -3.42 -12.02 -30.29
N VAL A 155 -2.96 -12.55 -29.16
CA VAL A 155 -2.97 -14.00 -28.90
C VAL A 155 -4.38 -14.53 -28.63
N THR A 156 -5.15 -13.82 -27.81
CA THR A 156 -6.49 -14.28 -27.38
C THR A 156 -7.57 -14.01 -28.41
N LYS A 157 -7.36 -13.07 -29.36
CA LYS A 157 -8.34 -12.60 -30.35
C LYS A 157 -9.64 -12.05 -29.76
N GLU A 158 -9.70 -11.92 -28.44
CA GLU A 158 -10.77 -11.33 -27.66
C GLU A 158 -10.18 -10.22 -26.79
N PHE A 159 -11.02 -9.37 -26.21
CA PHE A 159 -10.57 -8.32 -25.30
C PHE A 159 -10.79 -8.77 -23.84
N PRO A 160 -9.78 -9.34 -23.16
CA PRO A 160 -9.94 -9.85 -21.82
C PRO A 160 -9.87 -8.70 -20.79
N VAL A 161 -10.99 -8.03 -20.55
CA VAL A 161 -11.13 -6.86 -19.66
C VAL A 161 -10.42 -7.05 -18.31
N LEU A 162 -10.62 -8.20 -17.66
CA LEU A 162 -10.04 -8.50 -16.34
C LEU A 162 -8.52 -8.79 -16.40
N LEU A 163 -8.04 -9.42 -17.47
CA LEU A 163 -6.61 -9.73 -17.62
C LEU A 163 -5.81 -8.48 -17.96
N CYS A 164 -6.36 -7.59 -18.78
CA CYS A 164 -5.70 -6.34 -19.13
C CYS A 164 -5.37 -5.46 -17.92
N GLN A 165 -6.12 -5.58 -16.81
CA GLN A 165 -5.92 -4.73 -15.64
C GLN A 165 -4.89 -5.28 -14.64
N PHE A 166 -4.73 -6.61 -14.51
CA PHE A 166 -3.86 -7.23 -13.50
C PHE A 166 -2.66 -7.95 -14.07
N THR A 167 -2.79 -8.59 -15.23
CA THR A 167 -1.70 -9.36 -15.82
C THR A 167 -0.45 -8.52 -16.14
N PRO A 168 -0.52 -7.23 -16.57
CA PRO A 168 0.70 -6.44 -16.79
C PRO A 168 1.45 -6.08 -15.50
N MET A 169 0.84 -6.20 -14.31
CA MET A 169 1.52 -5.89 -13.04
C MET A 169 2.72 -6.84 -12.79
N ILE A 170 2.63 -8.09 -13.26
CA ILE A 170 3.69 -9.09 -13.06
C ILE A 170 4.97 -8.75 -13.85
N PRO A 171 4.95 -8.63 -15.19
CA PRO A 171 6.15 -8.28 -15.95
C PRO A 171 6.69 -6.89 -15.59
N MET A 172 5.79 -5.93 -15.35
CA MET A 172 6.16 -4.59 -14.89
C MET A 172 6.89 -4.63 -13.54
N GLY A 173 6.37 -5.40 -12.57
CA GLY A 173 6.97 -5.54 -11.25
C GLY A 173 8.33 -6.24 -11.29
N ILE A 174 8.48 -7.29 -12.11
CA ILE A 174 9.76 -7.99 -12.29
C ILE A 174 10.81 -7.05 -12.87
N VAL A 175 10.50 -6.38 -13.98
CA VAL A 175 11.47 -5.49 -14.65
C VAL A 175 11.79 -4.28 -13.77
N GLY A 176 10.79 -3.67 -13.14
CA GLY A 176 10.98 -2.57 -12.20
C GLY A 176 11.93 -2.96 -11.06
N ARG A 177 11.70 -4.12 -10.44
CA ARG A 177 12.55 -4.62 -9.35
C ARG A 177 13.98 -4.94 -9.81
N ILE A 178 14.16 -5.44 -11.04
CA ILE A 178 15.50 -5.66 -11.60
C ILE A 178 16.22 -4.32 -11.76
N ILE A 179 15.57 -3.31 -12.34
CA ILE A 179 16.18 -1.98 -12.56
C ILE A 179 16.52 -1.32 -11.22
N GLU A 180 15.59 -1.35 -10.27
CA GLU A 180 15.81 -0.82 -8.92
C GLU A 180 16.96 -1.53 -8.23
N HIS A 181 16.99 -2.86 -8.30
CA HIS A 181 18.09 -3.64 -7.75
C HIS A 181 19.42 -3.28 -8.40
N ARG A 182 19.47 -3.00 -9.70
CA ARG A 182 20.70 -2.60 -10.39
C ARG A 182 21.15 -1.18 -10.03
N LEU A 183 20.21 -0.26 -9.89
CA LEU A 183 20.47 1.16 -9.71
C LEU A 183 20.71 1.53 -8.23
N LEU A 184 20.05 0.83 -7.32
CA LEU A 184 20.01 1.13 -5.90
C LEU A 184 20.78 0.11 -5.04
N HIS A 185 21.62 -0.75 -5.66
CA HIS A 185 22.43 -1.75 -4.94
C HIS A 185 23.52 -1.10 -4.08
N ARG A 186 23.14 -0.54 -2.94
CA ARG A 186 24.05 -0.03 -1.92
C ARG A 186 23.65 -0.64 -0.57
N PRO A 187 24.59 -1.28 0.15
CA PRO A 187 24.27 -1.92 1.43
C PRO A 187 23.74 -0.92 2.46
N ASP A 188 24.18 0.33 2.38
CA ASP A 188 23.84 1.39 3.34
C ASP A 188 22.37 1.87 3.23
N VAL A 189 21.78 1.80 2.03
CA VAL A 189 20.41 2.29 1.76
C VAL A 189 19.37 1.16 1.70
N LYS A 190 19.83 -0.09 1.57
CA LYS A 190 18.99 -1.28 1.46
C LYS A 190 17.89 -1.38 2.53
N PRO A 191 18.16 -1.23 3.85
CA PRO A 191 17.11 -1.41 4.85
C PRO A 191 16.02 -0.33 4.75
N ARG A 192 16.39 0.93 4.47
CA ARG A 192 15.43 2.03 4.29
C ARG A 192 14.62 1.88 3.01
N LEU A 193 15.25 1.39 1.94
CA LEU A 193 14.58 1.10 0.68
C LEU A 193 13.56 -0.03 0.85
N GLU A 194 13.90 -1.12 1.55
CA GLU A 194 12.98 -2.23 1.81
C GLU A 194 11.75 -1.80 2.62
N ILE A 195 11.95 -0.93 3.63
CA ILE A 195 10.83 -0.34 4.40
C ILE A 195 9.95 0.51 3.49
N THR A 196 10.55 1.36 2.65
CA THR A 196 9.82 2.24 1.73
C THR A 196 9.08 1.43 0.65
N ASP A 197 9.68 0.35 0.15
CA ASP A 197 9.08 -0.56 -0.82
C ASP A 197 7.90 -1.31 -0.22
N GLN A 198 8.06 -1.81 1.01
CA GLN A 198 6.97 -2.45 1.75
C GLN A 198 5.81 -1.47 1.97
N TRP A 199 6.13 -0.22 2.30
CA TRP A 199 5.15 0.86 2.42
C TRP A 199 4.39 1.14 1.11
N LEU A 200 5.10 1.31 0.00
CA LEU A 200 4.50 1.52 -1.32
C LEU A 200 3.64 0.34 -1.76
N ALA A 201 4.12 -0.89 -1.54
CA ALA A 201 3.37 -2.11 -1.84
C ALA A 201 2.07 -2.18 -1.04
N MET A 202 2.11 -1.76 0.24
CA MET A 202 0.95 -1.67 1.11
C MET A 202 -0.09 -0.65 0.62
N VAL A 203 0.34 0.49 0.05
CA VAL A 203 -0.56 1.48 -0.56
C VAL A 203 -1.22 0.94 -1.84
N VAL A 204 -0.50 0.13 -2.62
CA VAL A 204 -1.00 -0.44 -3.89
C VAL A 204 -1.92 -1.66 -3.67
N ALA A 205 -1.77 -2.39 -2.57
CA ALA A 205 -2.58 -3.58 -2.24
C ALA A 205 -4.11 -3.43 -2.48
N PRO A 206 -4.80 -2.34 -2.04
CA PRO A 206 -6.22 -2.14 -2.34
C PRO A 206 -6.58 -2.20 -3.83
N ILE A 207 -5.71 -1.74 -4.73
CA ILE A 207 -5.97 -1.73 -6.19
C ILE A 207 -6.26 -3.16 -6.70
N VAL A 208 -5.72 -4.19 -6.03
CA VAL A 208 -5.97 -5.59 -6.35
C VAL A 208 -7.14 -6.17 -5.56
N VAL A 209 -7.22 -5.86 -4.26
CA VAL A 209 -8.25 -6.44 -3.36
C VAL A 209 -9.66 -6.03 -3.78
N TYR A 210 -9.86 -4.77 -4.18
CA TYR A 210 -11.19 -4.24 -4.47
C TYR A 210 -11.83 -4.82 -5.74
N PRO A 211 -11.16 -4.84 -6.90
CA PRO A 211 -11.79 -5.39 -8.10
C PRO A 211 -11.97 -6.90 -8.00
N LEU A 212 -11.09 -7.61 -7.29
CA LEU A 212 -11.30 -9.04 -6.99
C LEU A 212 -12.56 -9.24 -6.13
N PHE A 213 -12.72 -8.43 -5.07
CA PHE A 213 -13.93 -8.44 -4.25
C PHE A 213 -15.18 -8.14 -5.10
N THR A 214 -15.09 -7.15 -5.99
CA THR A 214 -16.17 -6.76 -6.90
C THR A 214 -16.54 -7.89 -7.86
N ALA A 215 -15.54 -8.54 -8.47
CA ALA A 215 -15.76 -9.65 -9.39
C ALA A 215 -16.49 -10.81 -8.69
N VAL A 216 -16.10 -11.13 -7.45
CA VAL A 216 -16.80 -12.14 -6.63
C VAL A 216 -18.22 -11.67 -6.30
N PHE A 217 -18.39 -10.41 -5.86
CA PHE A 217 -19.69 -9.85 -5.51
C PHE A 217 -20.70 -9.90 -6.68
N MET A 218 -20.24 -9.61 -7.90
CA MET A 218 -21.06 -9.64 -9.12
C MET A 218 -21.54 -11.04 -9.51
N VAL A 219 -20.84 -12.10 -9.09
CA VAL A 219 -21.22 -13.50 -9.40
C VAL A 219 -22.17 -14.08 -8.34
N LEU A 220 -22.22 -13.49 -7.14
CA LEU A 220 -23.03 -13.98 -6.03
C LEU A 220 -24.52 -13.62 -6.18
N THR A 221 -25.40 -14.50 -5.71
CA THR A 221 -26.85 -14.24 -5.60
C THR A 221 -27.15 -13.21 -4.51
N SER A 222 -28.25 -12.46 -4.61
CA SER A 222 -28.61 -11.36 -3.69
C SER A 222 -28.58 -11.70 -2.20
N ARG A 223 -28.95 -12.93 -1.81
CA ARG A 223 -28.86 -13.39 -0.41
C ARG A 223 -27.42 -13.54 0.07
N HIS A 224 -26.53 -14.04 -0.78
CA HIS A 224 -25.11 -14.23 -0.48
C HIS A 224 -24.33 -12.91 -0.58
N GLN A 225 -24.75 -11.98 -1.44
CA GLN A 225 -24.18 -10.63 -1.54
C GLN A 225 -24.26 -9.86 -0.22
N LEU A 226 -25.38 -9.96 0.51
CA LEU A 226 -25.53 -9.34 1.84
C LEU A 226 -24.50 -9.87 2.84
N TRP A 227 -24.37 -11.21 2.95
CA TRP A 227 -23.39 -11.83 3.83
C TRP A 227 -21.95 -11.53 3.42
N PHE A 228 -21.68 -11.48 2.13
CA PHE A 228 -20.37 -11.13 1.59
C PHE A 228 -20.02 -9.64 1.83
N SER A 229 -21.02 -8.75 1.80
CA SER A 229 -20.83 -7.34 2.18
C SER A 229 -20.45 -7.17 3.65
N LEU A 230 -20.98 -8.01 4.56
CA LEU A 230 -20.56 -8.01 5.97
C LEU A 230 -19.10 -8.46 6.19
N ILE A 231 -18.46 -9.06 5.19
CA ILE A 231 -17.03 -9.42 5.24
C ILE A 231 -16.13 -8.21 4.93
N LEU A 232 -16.60 -7.19 4.19
CA LEU A 232 -15.84 -5.96 3.92
C LEU A 232 -15.26 -5.28 5.18
N PRO A 233 -16.03 -5.05 6.27
CA PRO A 233 -15.48 -4.47 7.48
C PRO A 233 -14.40 -5.35 8.12
N VAL A 234 -14.52 -6.68 8.03
CA VAL A 234 -13.50 -7.63 8.51
C VAL A 234 -12.22 -7.51 7.68
N ILE A 235 -12.34 -7.47 6.34
CA ILE A 235 -11.22 -7.26 5.42
C ILE A 235 -10.55 -5.91 5.70
N LYS A 236 -11.33 -4.84 5.89
CA LYS A 236 -10.84 -3.51 6.23
C LYS A 236 -10.01 -3.53 7.52
N HIS A 237 -10.52 -4.20 8.56
CA HIS A 237 -9.80 -4.34 9.83
C HIS A 237 -8.53 -5.19 9.69
N LEU A 238 -8.60 -6.31 8.97
CA LEU A 238 -7.44 -7.17 8.74
C LEU A 238 -6.33 -6.42 8.00
N ILE A 239 -6.69 -5.66 6.97
CA ILE A 239 -5.72 -4.86 6.22
C ILE A 239 -5.12 -3.79 7.12
N ARG A 240 -5.93 -3.05 7.89
CA ARG A 240 -5.41 -2.08 8.87
C ARG A 240 -4.43 -2.71 9.86
N TYR A 241 -4.68 -3.95 10.29
CA TYR A 241 -3.76 -4.68 11.16
C TYR A 241 -2.46 -5.07 10.48
N VAL A 242 -2.52 -5.61 9.26
CA VAL A 242 -1.33 -5.97 8.47
C VAL A 242 -0.47 -4.73 8.23
N LEU A 243 -1.10 -3.62 7.89
CA LEU A 243 -0.45 -2.32 7.70
C LEU A 243 0.24 -1.83 8.98
N TRP A 244 -0.45 -1.90 10.11
CA TRP A 244 0.14 -1.55 11.40
C TRP A 244 1.34 -2.45 11.72
N ARG A 245 1.23 -3.76 11.48
CA ARG A 245 2.30 -4.71 11.77
C ARG A 245 3.52 -4.49 10.87
N GLY A 246 3.32 -4.07 9.61
CA GLY A 246 4.39 -3.72 8.69
C GLY A 246 5.04 -2.37 8.99
N ALA A 247 4.28 -1.41 9.53
CA ALA A 247 4.77 -0.07 9.85
C ALA A 247 5.21 0.09 11.33
N LYS A 248 5.04 -0.93 12.18
CA LYS A 248 5.29 -0.83 13.64
C LYS A 248 6.69 -0.32 14.00
N ASP A 249 7.67 -0.54 13.13
CA ASP A 249 9.07 -0.19 13.36
C ASP A 249 9.40 1.24 12.84
N ASP A 250 8.46 1.90 12.13
CA ASP A 250 8.61 3.26 11.59
C ASP A 250 7.33 4.10 11.83
N LEU A 251 7.29 4.74 12.99
CA LEU A 251 6.13 5.47 13.54
C LEU A 251 5.70 6.68 12.68
N ASP A 252 6.59 7.19 11.84
CA ASP A 252 6.34 8.34 10.95
C ASP A 252 5.43 7.92 9.80
N LEU A 253 5.65 6.70 9.29
CA LEU A 253 4.81 6.09 8.27
C LEU A 253 3.48 5.58 8.84
N VAL A 254 3.45 5.06 10.07
CA VAL A 254 2.21 4.50 10.68
C VAL A 254 1.04 5.46 10.57
N GLY A 255 1.23 6.73 10.92
CA GLY A 255 0.17 7.74 10.91
C GLY A 255 -0.35 8.02 9.50
N SER A 256 0.55 8.25 8.54
CA SER A 256 0.21 8.51 7.14
C SER A 256 -0.45 7.30 6.47
N VAL A 257 0.12 6.11 6.65
CA VAL A 257 -0.39 4.84 6.13
C VAL A 257 -1.81 4.61 6.62
N THR A 258 -2.01 4.68 7.93
CA THR A 258 -3.28 4.24 8.51
C THR A 258 -4.39 5.26 8.33
N CYS A 259 -4.06 6.55 8.26
CA CYS A 259 -5.01 7.60 7.91
C CYS A 259 -5.40 7.52 6.43
N THR A 260 -4.41 7.49 5.53
CA THR A 260 -4.64 7.46 4.08
C THR A 260 -5.40 6.22 3.67
N ILE A 261 -4.95 5.03 4.11
CA ILE A 261 -5.61 3.77 3.80
C ILE A 261 -6.94 3.67 4.55
N GLY A 262 -7.01 4.05 5.83
CA GLY A 262 -8.27 4.01 6.57
C GLY A 262 -9.39 4.83 5.92
N HIS A 263 -9.05 6.00 5.40
CA HIS A 263 -9.96 6.88 4.68
C HIS A 263 -10.24 6.39 3.26
N PHE A 264 -9.22 5.94 2.52
CA PHE A 264 -9.40 5.38 1.17
C PHE A 264 -10.33 4.15 1.19
N TYR A 265 -10.15 3.27 2.18
CA TYR A 265 -11.05 2.11 2.36
C TYR A 265 -12.45 2.51 2.78
N HIS A 266 -12.60 3.60 3.54
CA HIS A 266 -13.93 4.11 3.86
C HIS A 266 -14.62 4.67 2.61
N VAL A 267 -13.94 5.51 1.83
CA VAL A 267 -14.50 6.12 0.61
C VAL A 267 -14.84 5.05 -0.42
N LEU A 268 -13.95 4.09 -0.65
CA LEU A 268 -14.22 2.98 -1.57
C LEU A 268 -15.35 2.07 -1.07
N PHE A 269 -15.41 1.78 0.23
CA PHE A 269 -16.55 1.06 0.80
C PHE A 269 -17.87 1.79 0.52
N THR A 270 -17.89 3.10 0.76
CA THR A 270 -19.07 3.92 0.48
C THR A 270 -19.44 3.93 -0.99
N ALA A 271 -18.47 4.03 -1.91
CA ALA A 271 -18.71 4.04 -3.35
C ALA A 271 -19.18 2.69 -3.93
N MET A 272 -18.89 1.57 -3.25
CA MET A 272 -19.29 0.23 -3.69
C MET A 272 -20.61 -0.24 -3.07
N CYS A 273 -21.02 0.38 -1.96
CA CYS A 273 -22.26 0.04 -1.25
C CYS A 273 -23.43 1.01 -1.55
N LEU A 274 -23.15 2.22 -2.03
CA LEU A 274 -24.14 3.16 -2.57
C LEU A 274 -24.25 3.02 -4.09
#